data_AF-A0A9D5REU6-F1
#
_entry.id   AF-A0A9D5REU6-F1
#
_cell.length_a   1.000
_cell.length_b   1.000
_cell.length_c   1.000
_cell.angle_alpha   90.00
_cell.angle_beta   90.00
_cell.angle_gamma   90.00
#
_symmetry.space_group_name_H-M   'P 1'
#
loop_
_entity.id
_entity.type
_entity.pdbx_description
1 polymer ?
#
loop_
_entity_poly.entity_id
_entity_poly.type
_entity_poly.pdbx_seq_one_letter_code
_entity_poly.pdbx_strand_id
1 'polypeptide(L)' 'MSTGIVFDIKEFAVFDGPGIRTTVFMKGCPLRCRWCHNPEGLSPRPQLMVS' A
#
# COMPACT_ATOMS: atom_id res chain seq x y z
N MET A 1 -11.44 18.48 4.39
CA MET A 1 -10.78 17.53 3.48
C MET A 1 -9.95 16.57 4.31
N SER A 2 -10.03 15.25 4.06
CA SER A 2 -9.19 14.27 4.74
C SER A 2 -7.94 13.95 3.92
N THR A 3 -6.82 13.76 4.60
CA THR A 3 -5.54 13.39 3.99
C THR A 3 -5.15 11.96 4.37
N GLY A 4 -4.42 11.26 3.50
CA GLY A 4 -3.85 9.93 3.76
C GLY A 4 -2.44 9.80 3.23
N ILE A 5 -1.65 8.87 3.78
CA ILE A 5 -0.27 8.62 3.36
C ILE A 5 -0.27 7.38 2.47
N VAL A 6 0.24 7.55 1.25
CA VAL A 6 0.32 6.50 0.21
C VAL A 6 1.78 6.12 0.03
N PHE A 7 2.05 4.83 -0.19
CA PHE A 7 3.41 4.34 -0.48
C PHE A 7 3.59 3.78 -1.88
N ASP A 8 2.50 3.39 -2.53
CA ASP A 8 2.53 2.94 -3.92
C ASP A 8 1.17 3.18 -4.59
N ILE A 9 1.18 3.40 -5.90
CA ILE A 9 -0.01 3.50 -6.74
C ILE A 9 0.25 2.60 -7.95
N LYS A 10 -0.51 1.51 -8.06
CA LYS A 10 -0.40 0.59 -9.19
C LYS A 10 -1.53 0.83 -10.17
N GLU A 11 -1.16 1.28 -11.35
CA GLU A 11 -2.08 1.39 -12.48
C GLU A 11 -2.23 0.01 -13.17
N PHE A 12 -3.36 -0.20 -13.84
CA PHE A 12 -3.66 -1.43 -14.57
C PHE A 12 -3.57 -2.73 -13.75
N ALA A 13 -3.88 -2.69 -12.46
CA ALA A 13 -3.96 -3.87 -11.63
C ALA A 13 -5.13 -4.79 -12.06
N VAL A 14 -4.80 -6.03 -12.44
CA VAL A 14 -5.79 -7.04 -12.88
C VAL A 14 -6.01 -8.16 -11.86
N PHE A 15 -5.18 -8.21 -10.81
CA PHE A 15 -5.23 -9.25 -9.77
C PHE A 15 -5.80 -8.75 -8.44
N ASP A 16 -6.02 -7.45 -8.28
CA ASP A 16 -6.53 -6.83 -7.05
C ASP A 16 -8.08 -6.70 -7.03
N GLY A 17 -8.75 -7.42 -7.92
CA GLY A 17 -10.21 -7.45 -8.04
C GLY A 17 -10.69 -7.64 -9.48
N PRO A 18 -12.01 -7.68 -9.72
CA PRO A 18 -12.56 -7.87 -11.06
C PRO A 18 -12.26 -6.68 -12.00
N GLY A 19 -11.74 -6.97 -13.19
CA GLY A 19 -11.44 -5.97 -14.23
C GLY A 19 -10.09 -5.27 -14.03
N ILE A 20 -9.88 -4.16 -14.75
CA ILE A 20 -8.68 -3.33 -14.64
C ILE A 20 -8.91 -2.26 -13.56
N ARG A 21 -7.98 -2.14 -12.62
CA ARG A 21 -8.08 -1.24 -11.46
C ARG A 21 -6.83 -0.38 -11.31
N THR A 22 -7.01 0.78 -10.68
CA THR A 22 -5.91 1.51 -10.05
C THR A 22 -5.94 1.19 -8.57
N THR A 23 -4.91 0.52 -8.07
CA THR A 23 -4.78 0.14 -6.66
C THR A 23 -3.93 1.18 -5.94
N VAL A 24 -4.47 1.79 -4.89
CA VAL A 24 -3.75 2.75 -4.04
C VAL A 24 -3.35 2.05 -2.74
N PHE A 25 -2.05 1.93 -2.50
CA PHE A 25 -1.53 1.29 -1.29
C PHE A 25 -1.23 2.33 -0.21
N MET A 26 -1.99 2.25 0.88
CA MET A 26 -1.87 3.18 2.01
C MET A 26 -0.89 2.69 3.07
N LYS A 27 -0.22 3.64 3.74
CA LYS A 27 0.59 3.39 4.94
C LYS A 27 -0.30 3.17 6.16
N GLY A 28 0.17 2.32 7.07
CA GLY A 28 -0.48 1.99 8.34
C GLY A 28 -1.28 0.69 8.27
N CYS A 29 -0.69 -0.40 8.75
CA CYS A 29 -1.38 -1.67 8.96
C CYS A 29 -1.20 -2.09 10.43
N PRO A 30 -2.27 -2.39 11.19
CA PRO A 30 -2.14 -2.81 12.59
C PRO A 30 -1.66 -4.26 12.72
N LEU A 31 -1.68 -5.05 11.64
CA LEU A 31 -1.28 -6.45 11.64
C LEU A 31 0.24 -6.59 11.49
N ARG A 32 0.78 -7.71 11.97
CA ARG A 32 2.20 -8.07 11.90
C ARG A 32 2.37 -9.51 11.38
N CYS A 33 1.77 -9.78 10.22
CA CYS A 33 1.84 -11.07 9.56
C CYS A 33 3.32 -11.47 9.34
N ARG A 34 3.67 -12.73 9.64
CA ARG A 34 5.04 -13.25 9.45
C ARG A 34 5.50 -13.19 7.98
N TRP A 35 4.55 -13.18 7.06
CA TRP A 35 4.74 -13.19 5.60
C TRP A 35 3.96 -12.00 5.00
N CYS A 36 4.19 -10.80 5.53
CA CYS A 36 3.63 -9.59 4.95
C CYS A 36 4.27 -9.33 3.59
N HIS A 37 3.45 -9.27 2.53
CA HIS A 37 3.94 -8.98 1.17
C HIS A 37 4.25 -7.51 0.95
N ASN A 38 3.74 -6.62 1.82
CA ASN A 38 3.90 -5.16 1.72
C ASN A 38 4.41 -4.60 3.06
N PRO A 39 5.64 -4.93 3.48
CA PRO A 39 6.20 -4.46 4.75
C PRO A 39 6.30 -2.93 4.84
N GLU A 40 6.38 -2.24 3.71
CA GLU A 40 6.37 -0.78 3.59
C GLU A 40 5.09 -0.20 4.19
N GLY A 41 3.96 -0.91 4.09
CA GLY A 41 2.67 -0.47 4.62
C GLY A 41 2.55 -0.57 6.15
N LEU A 42 3.50 -1.20 6.86
CA LEU A 42 3.37 -1.45 8.31
C LEU A 42 3.44 -0.17 9.15
N SER A 43 4.39 0.71 8.83
CA SER A 43 4.55 1.98 9.53
C SER A 43 3.51 2.98 9.02
N PRO A 44 2.82 3.72 9.91
CA PRO A 44 1.93 4.80 9.49
C PRO A 44 2.70 6.08 9.14
N ARG A 45 4.03 6.13 9.36
CA ARG A 45 4.84 7.34 9.12
C ARG A 45 5.39 7.38 7.69
N PRO A 46 5.57 8.58 7.10
CA PRO A 46 6.34 8.73 5.87
C PRO A 46 7.76 8.19 6.06
N GLN A 47 8.26 7.49 5.06
CA GLN A 47 9.60 6.90 5.04
C GLN A 47 10.18 7.08 3.65
N LEU A 48 11.51 7.23 3.56
CA LEU A 48 12.21 7.16 2.29
C LEU A 48 12.03 5.75 1.72
N MET A 49 11.49 5.68 0.51
CA MET A 49 11.46 4.43 -0.23
C MET A 49 12.85 4.20 -0.81
N VAL A 50 13.52 3.15 -0.34
CA VAL A 50 14.85 2.77 -0.81
C VAL A 50 14.66 1.46 -1.55
N SER A 51 14.93 1.49 -2.86
CA SER A 51 14.86 0.34 -3.77
C SER A 51 16.05 -0.59 -3.62
#